data_AF-A0AAD4H595-F1
#
_entry.id   AF-A0AAD4H595-F1
#
_cell.length_a   1.000
_cell.length_b   1.000
_cell.length_c   1.000
_cell.angle_alpha   90.00
_cell.angle_beta   90.00
_cell.angle_gamma   90.00
#
_symmetry.space_group_name_H-M   'P 1'
#
loop_
_entity.id
_entity.type
_entity.pdbx_description
1 polymer ?
#
loop_
_entity_poly.entity_id
_entity_poly.type
_entity_poly.pdbx_seq_one_letter_code
_entity_poly.pdbx_strand_id
1 'polypeptide(L)' 'MASFGGPITRDNTGTVRRREITLTTREKQVYGQLWAAADTDQSGFITGVDAVPFFAKSGLSPQILGQ' A
#
# COMPACT_ATOMS: atom_id res chain seq x y z
N MET A 1 25.50 -21.45 -45.81
CA MET A 1 25.89 -21.61 -44.40
C MET A 1 25.22 -20.47 -43.64
N ALA A 2 24.28 -20.82 -42.77
CA ALA A 2 23.24 -19.91 -42.27
C ALA A 2 23.76 -18.94 -41.20
N SER A 3 23.24 -17.71 -41.25
CA SER A 3 23.44 -16.63 -40.30
C SER A 3 22.77 -16.97 -38.96
N PHE A 4 23.50 -16.82 -37.86
CA PHE A 4 22.96 -16.96 -36.51
C PHE A 4 23.22 -15.65 -35.75
N GLY A 5 22.14 -15.19 -35.12
CA GLY A 5 21.96 -13.84 -34.59
C GLY A 5 23.06 -13.34 -33.65
N GLY A 6 23.23 -12.02 -33.66
CA GLY A 6 24.13 -11.32 -32.76
C GLY A 6 23.84 -11.58 -31.29
N PRO A 7 24.81 -11.28 -30.40
CA PRO A 7 24.69 -11.54 -28.97
C PRO A 7 23.52 -10.74 -28.38
N ILE A 8 22.60 -11.45 -27.72
CA ILE A 8 21.58 -10.87 -26.85
C ILE A 8 22.33 -10.33 -25.62
N THR A 9 22.68 -9.05 -25.60
CA THR A 9 23.18 -8.40 -24.38
C THR A 9 21.99 -8.17 -23.45
N ARG A 10 21.83 -9.07 -22.47
CA ARG A 10 20.88 -8.94 -21.35
C ARG A 10 21.44 -7.92 -20.36
N ASP A 11 20.77 -6.79 -20.19
CA ASP A 11 21.08 -5.82 -19.14
C ASP A 11 20.69 -6.38 -17.75
N ASN A 12 21.56 -6.14 -16.77
CA ASN A 12 21.60 -6.82 -15.47
C ASN A 12 21.02 -5.96 -14.32
N THR A 13 19.92 -5.25 -14.52
CA THR A 13 19.27 -4.53 -13.40
C THR A 13 17.86 -5.03 -13.14
N GLY A 14 17.75 -6.31 -12.77
CA GLY A 14 16.53 -6.94 -12.27
C GLY A 14 16.13 -6.51 -10.85
N THR A 15 16.26 -5.23 -10.51
CA THR A 15 15.73 -4.72 -9.23
C THR A 15 14.26 -4.39 -9.42
N VAL A 16 13.39 -5.31 -8.98
CA VAL A 16 12.02 -4.97 -8.60
C VAL A 16 12.15 -3.79 -7.64
N ARG A 17 11.82 -2.57 -8.09
CA ARG A 17 11.78 -1.41 -7.22
C ARG A 17 10.61 -1.62 -6.28
N ARG A 18 10.86 -2.34 -5.18
CA ARG A 18 10.01 -2.33 -4.00
C ARG A 18 9.91 -0.84 -3.67
N ARG A 19 8.75 -0.24 -3.92
CA ARG A 19 8.51 1.14 -3.51
C ARG A 19 8.63 1.10 -1.99
N GLU A 20 9.78 1.53 -1.48
CA GLU A 20 9.97 1.64 -0.05
C GLU A 20 9.05 2.77 0.42
N ILE A 21 8.04 2.40 1.20
CA ILE A 21 7.15 3.37 1.83
C ILE A 21 7.92 3.95 3.00
N THR A 22 8.55 5.10 2.78
CA THR A 22 9.25 5.85 3.83
C THR A 22 8.28 6.84 4.47
N LEU A 23 7.68 6.44 5.58
CA LEU A 23 6.89 7.35 6.41
C LEU A 23 7.81 8.18 7.29
N THR A 24 7.56 9.48 7.35
CA THR A 24 8.13 10.38 8.36
C THR A 24 7.71 9.95 9.76
N THR A 25 8.47 10.35 10.78
CA THR A 25 8.12 10.07 12.19
C THR A 25 6.72 10.57 12.55
N ARG A 26 6.33 11.74 12.01
CA ARG A 26 5.02 12.33 12.23
C ARG A 26 3.91 11.49 11.59
N GLU A 27 4.10 11.04 10.35
CA GLU A 27 3.13 10.18 9.68
C GLU A 27 2.94 8.87 10.44
N LYS A 28 4.03 8.22 10.89
CA LYS A 28 3.93 7.00 11.70
C LYS A 28 3.09 7.20 12.96
N GLN A 29 3.25 8.34 13.64
CA GLN A 29 2.46 8.68 14.82
C GLN A 29 0.97 8.87 14.48
N VAL A 30 0.68 9.63 13.42
CA VAL A 30 -0.70 9.90 13.00
C VAL A 30 -1.39 8.61 12.55
N TYR A 31 -0.74 7.78 11.74
CA TYR A 31 -1.28 6.48 11.33
C TYR A 31 -1.49 5.55 12.52
N GLY A 32 -0.63 5.59 13.55
CA GLY A 32 -0.84 4.84 14.78
C GLY A 32 -2.10 5.28 15.55
N GLN A 33 -2.37 6.58 15.61
CA GLN A 33 -3.59 7.10 16.24
C GLN A 33 -4.84 6.72 15.44
N LEU A 34 -4.77 6.82 14.12
CA LEU A 34 -5.86 6.41 13.22
C LEU A 34 -6.13 4.91 13.32
N TRP A 35 -5.08 4.09 13.44
CA TRP A 35 -5.22 2.65 13.68
C TRP A 35 -5.97 2.38 14.96
N ALA A 36 -5.54 2.95 16.09
CA ALA A 36 -6.18 2.75 17.39
C ALA A 36 -7.65 3.22 17.39
N ALA A 37 -7.99 4.24 16.58
CA ALA A 37 -9.35 4.71 16.43
C ALA A 37 -10.24 3.81 15.55
N ALA A 38 -9.63 2.97 14.69
CA ALA A 38 -10.32 2.02 13.83
C ALA A 38 -10.40 0.62 14.47
N ASP A 39 -9.35 0.19 15.18
CA ASP A 39 -9.24 -1.07 15.91
C ASP A 39 -9.86 -0.95 17.31
N THR A 40 -11.18 -0.78 17.35
CA THR A 40 -11.91 -0.47 18.60
C THR A 40 -11.93 -1.62 19.59
N ASP A 41 -11.79 -2.86 19.12
CA ASP A 41 -11.76 -4.07 19.94
C ASP A 41 -10.33 -4.54 20.27
N GLN A 42 -9.31 -3.82 19.80
CA GLN A 42 -7.89 -4.14 19.98
C GLN A 42 -7.54 -5.55 19.48
N SER A 43 -8.27 -6.02 18.46
CA SER A 43 -8.07 -7.33 17.85
C SER A 43 -6.78 -7.42 17.03
N GLY A 44 -6.17 -6.26 16.71
CA GLY A 44 -4.96 -6.18 15.91
C GLY A 44 -5.23 -6.33 14.41
N PHE A 45 -6.49 -6.34 13.99
CA PHE A 45 -6.92 -6.23 12.60
C PHE A 45 -8.22 -5.44 12.52
N ILE A 46 -8.47 -4.77 11.39
CA ILE A 46 -9.68 -3.99 11.20
C ILE A 46 -10.58 -4.74 10.23
N THR A 47 -11.79 -5.09 10.65
CA THR A 47 -12.75 -5.75 9.75
C THR A 47 -13.38 -4.73 8.80
N GLY A 48 -13.98 -5.21 7.70
CA GLY A 48 -14.71 -4.32 6.78
C GLY A 48 -15.86 -3.57 7.47
N VAL A 49 -16.50 -4.20 8.46
CA VAL A 49 -17.61 -3.61 9.22
C VAL A 49 -17.15 -2.41 10.05
N ASP A 50 -15.91 -2.43 10.54
CA ASP A 50 -15.30 -1.35 11.32
C ASP A 50 -14.62 -0.30 10.42
N ALA A 51 -14.00 -0.76 9.32
CA ALA A 51 -13.33 0.09 8.34
C ALA A 51 -14.28 1.03 7.61
N VAL A 52 -15.46 0.54 7.19
CA VAL A 52 -16.44 1.35 6.44
C VAL A 52 -16.86 2.62 7.20
N PRO A 53 -17.39 2.55 8.44
CA PRO A 53 -17.76 3.74 9.19
C PRO A 53 -16.54 4.59 9.60
N PHE A 54 -15.36 3.99 9.76
CA PHE A 54 -14.12 4.75 10.01
C PHE A 54 -13.75 5.61 8.81
N PHE A 55 -13.64 5.03 7.61
CA PHE A 55 -13.26 5.75 6.40
C PHE A 55 -14.34 6.72 5.91
N ALA A 56 -15.62 6.45 6.18
CA ALA A 56 -16.71 7.37 5.89
C ALA A 56 -16.52 8.75 6.56
N LYS A 57 -15.78 8.84 7.68
CA LYS A 57 -15.46 10.10 8.36
C LYS A 57 -14.56 11.04 7.54
N SER A 58 -13.89 10.52 6.51
CA SER A 58 -13.09 11.33 5.59
C SER A 58 -13.93 12.26 4.70
N GLY A 59 -15.24 12.02 4.59
CA GLY A 59 -16.14 12.76 3.70
C GLY A 59 -16.00 12.39 2.22
N LEU A 60 -15.18 11.39 1.89
CA LEU A 60 -15.09 10.85 0.53
C LEU A 60 -16.35 10.06 0.16
N SER A 61 -16.66 10.01 -1.15
CA SER A 61 -17.79 9.22 -1.62
C SER A 61 -17.53 7.72 -1.43
N PRO A 62 -18.57 6.90 -1.18
CA PRO A 62 -18.42 5.44 -1.05
C PRO A 62 -17.75 4.80 -2.27
N GLN A 63 -17.96 5.37 -3.45
CA GLN A 63 -17.33 4.92 -4.70
C GLN A 63 -15.82 5.10 -4.69
N ILE A 64 -15.29 6.17 -4.07
CA ILE A 64 -13.85 6.39 -3.91
C ILE A 64 -13.29 5.51 -2.80
N LEU A 65 -14.03 5.37 -1.69
CA LEU A 65 -13.61 4.55 -0.56
C LEU A 65 -13.55 3.04 -0.86
N GLY A 66 -14.30 2.58 -1.87
CA GLY A 66 -14.34 1.18 -2.29
C GLY A 66 -13.43 0.80 -3.45
N GLN A 67 -12.59 1.71 -3.96
CA GLN A 67 -11.64 1.40 -5.06
C GLN A 67 -10.40 0.66 -4.58
#